data_AF-A0A938BLZ0-F1
#
_entry.id   AF-A0A938BLZ0-F1
#
_cell.length_a   1.000
_cell.length_b   1.000
_cell.length_c   1.000
_cell.angle_alpha   90.00
_cell.angle_beta   90.00
_cell.angle_gamma   90.00
#
_symmetry.space_group_name_H-M   'P 1'
#
loop_
_entity.id
_entity.type
_entity.pdbx_description
1 polymer ?
#
loop_
_entity_poly.entity_id
_entity_poly.type
_entity_poly.pdbx_seq_one_letter_code
_entity_poly.pdbx_strand_id
1 'polypeptide(L)'
;TALYTGSSYAWLDLLRRSRLFVLAERVVRGGSRARLVEFWLRRRGPAPAPARPEPGAGLTVWQAHQQKKDLPVYLAEPDATTARLWARALECLEAFDRLCRAAGVPWILHLIPADIQVEPGLRDRVLERLHLDPGGYDFAAPQRRLRAWADARGVPVADPLAALRAAADSAEPAGPLYERRDIHWTALGNRLAGEALADVLAADARLRTYRAE
;
A
#
# COMPACT_ATOMS: atom_id res chain seq x y z
N THR A 1 -5.13 -27.61 6.64
CA THR A 1 -5.21 -26.82 7.88
C THR A 1 -3.99 -25.93 7.95
N ALA A 2 -4.12 -24.65 7.62
CA ALA A 2 -3.02 -23.69 7.64
C ALA A 2 -3.54 -22.37 8.23
N LEU A 3 -2.95 -22.02 9.38
CA LEU A 3 -3.27 -20.84 10.18
C LEU A 3 -2.77 -19.58 9.46
N TYR A 4 -3.68 -18.65 9.23
CA TYR A 4 -3.38 -17.26 8.98
C TYR A 4 -2.71 -16.67 10.23
N THR A 5 -1.42 -16.33 10.17
CA THR A 5 -0.74 -15.58 11.23
C THR A 5 -0.89 -14.08 10.97
N GLY A 6 -2.10 -13.57 11.19
CA GLY A 6 -2.34 -12.14 11.37
C GLY A 6 -2.32 -11.81 12.86
N SER A 7 -1.62 -10.72 13.22
CA SER A 7 -1.52 -10.15 14.57
C SER A 7 -0.89 -11.06 15.64
N SER A 8 0.04 -10.52 16.44
CA SER A 8 0.66 -11.21 17.59
C SER A 8 -0.34 -11.60 18.70
N TYR A 9 -1.63 -11.31 18.51
CA TYR A 9 -2.69 -11.53 19.48
C TYR A 9 -3.97 -12.01 18.77
N ALA A 10 -4.06 -13.31 18.49
CA ALA A 10 -5.23 -13.94 17.87
C ALA A 10 -6.56 -13.66 18.62
N TRP A 11 -6.49 -13.38 19.92
CA TRP A 11 -7.65 -13.03 20.74
C TRP A 11 -8.18 -11.61 20.48
N LEU A 12 -7.34 -10.66 20.06
CA LEU A 12 -7.76 -9.30 19.72
C LEU A 12 -8.55 -9.26 18.40
N ASP A 13 -8.19 -10.11 17.44
CA ASP A 13 -8.94 -10.24 16.18
C ASP A 13 -10.30 -10.92 16.38
N LEU A 14 -10.38 -11.86 17.32
CA LEU A 14 -11.65 -12.47 17.75
C LEU A 14 -12.57 -11.46 18.46
N LEU A 15 -12.01 -10.60 19.31
CA LEU A 15 -12.77 -9.53 19.97
C LEU A 15 -13.28 -8.48 18.97
N ARG A 16 -12.44 -8.05 18.02
CA ARG A 16 -12.83 -7.07 16.97
C ARG A 16 -13.97 -7.55 16.08
N ARG A 17 -14.15 -8.86 15.94
CA ARG A 17 -15.24 -9.48 15.17
C ARG A 17 -16.49 -9.78 16.00
N SER A 18 -16.43 -9.63 17.33
CA SER A 18 -17.58 -9.87 18.20
C SER A 18 -18.60 -8.75 18.08
N ARG A 19 -19.89 -9.11 17.98
CA ARG A 19 -21.00 -8.13 17.99
C ARG A 19 -20.99 -7.25 19.26
N LEU A 20 -20.46 -7.77 20.37
CA LEU A 20 -20.25 -7.05 21.63
C LEU A 20 -19.24 -5.91 21.50
N PHE A 21 -18.13 -6.10 20.77
CA PHE A 21 -17.15 -5.03 20.54
C PHE A 21 -17.70 -3.93 19.65
N VAL A 22 -18.44 -4.27 18.58
CA VAL A 22 -19.10 -3.29 17.70
C VAL A 22 -20.20 -2.51 18.45
N LEU A 23 -20.94 -3.16 19.34
CA LEU A 23 -21.93 -2.51 20.22
C LEU A 23 -21.25 -1.59 21.25
N ALA A 24 -20.18 -2.06 21.90
CA ALA A 24 -19.41 -1.24 22.83
C ALA A 24 -18.77 -0.02 22.13
N GLU A 25 -18.25 -0.19 20.91
CA GLU A 25 -17.70 0.91 20.11
C GLU A 25 -18.79 1.91 19.71
N ARG A 26 -20.01 1.45 19.37
CA ARG A 26 -21.16 2.34 19.11
C ARG A 26 -21.62 3.10 20.35
N VAL A 27 -21.64 2.46 21.52
CA VAL A 27 -21.99 3.12 22.80
C VAL A 27 -20.92 4.15 23.19
N VAL A 28 -19.63 3.84 22.97
CA VAL A 28 -18.51 4.74 23.26
C VAL A 28 -18.41 5.90 22.25
N ARG A 29 -18.77 5.68 20.97
CA ARG A 29 -18.79 6.73 19.92
C ARG A 29 -20.08 7.56 19.93
N GLY A 30 -21.20 7.01 20.41
CA GLY A 30 -22.52 7.63 20.30
C GLY A 30 -22.89 8.68 21.36
N GLY A 31 -22.14 8.78 22.47
CA GLY A 31 -22.71 9.42 23.67
C GLY A 31 -21.98 10.60 24.32
N SER A 32 -20.77 10.99 23.91
CA SER A 32 -20.02 12.12 24.56
C SER A 32 -18.73 12.55 23.84
N ARG A 33 -18.10 11.66 23.06
CA ARG A 33 -16.79 11.94 22.42
C ARG A 33 -16.84 12.91 21.24
N ALA A 34 -17.93 12.94 20.48
CA ALA A 34 -18.05 13.81 19.31
C ALA A 34 -17.95 15.29 19.69
N ARG A 35 -18.64 15.73 20.76
CA ARG A 35 -18.60 17.13 21.23
C ARG A 35 -17.26 17.53 21.83
N LEU A 36 -16.56 16.60 22.49
CA LEU A 36 -15.22 16.85 23.04
C LEU A 36 -14.14 16.89 21.96
N VAL A 37 -14.23 16.05 20.93
CA VAL A 37 -13.34 16.06 19.77
C VAL A 37 -13.55 17.32 18.93
N GLU A 38 -14.80 17.73 18.70
CA GLU A 38 -15.13 18.96 17.99
C GLU A 38 -14.70 20.23 18.77
N PHE A 39 -14.86 20.22 20.10
CA PHE A 39 -14.35 21.26 21.00
C PHE A 39 -12.81 21.32 20.99
N TRP A 40 -12.12 20.18 20.93
CA TRP A 40 -10.66 20.10 20.83
C TRP A 40 -10.13 20.55 19.47
N LEU A 41 -10.80 20.18 18.38
CA LEU A 41 -10.44 20.56 17.01
C LEU A 41 -10.68 22.06 16.74
N ARG A 42 -11.67 22.70 17.39
CA ARG A 42 -11.91 24.15 17.25
C ARG A 42 -10.91 25.04 18.00
N ARG A 43 -10.24 24.53 19.04
CA ARG A 43 -9.30 25.32 19.87
C ARG A 43 -7.82 25.20 19.45
N ARG A 44 -7.46 24.15 18.72
CA ARG A 44 -6.17 24.10 18.03
C ARG A 44 -6.39 24.48 16.58
N GLY A 45 -5.97 25.69 16.19
CA GLY A 45 -5.64 25.93 14.78
C GLY A 45 -4.71 24.83 14.29
N PRO A 46 -4.67 24.54 12.97
CA PRO A 46 -3.81 23.47 12.45
C PRO A 46 -2.41 23.68 13.03
N ALA A 47 -1.92 22.68 13.76
CA ALA A 47 -0.56 22.74 14.27
C ALA A 47 0.34 23.01 13.06
N PRO A 48 1.27 23.99 13.14
CA PRO A 48 2.20 24.20 12.05
C PRO A 48 2.83 22.85 11.73
N ALA A 49 2.81 22.48 10.45
CA ALA A 49 3.44 21.25 10.00
C ALA A 49 4.83 21.20 10.64
N PRO A 50 5.20 20.11 11.34
CA PRO A 50 6.53 20.02 11.92
C PRO A 50 7.53 20.31 10.80
N ALA A 51 8.50 21.19 11.08
CA ALA A 51 9.56 21.53 10.14
C ALA A 51 10.11 20.26 9.49
N ARG A 52 10.41 20.34 8.18
CA ARG A 52 11.07 19.26 7.45
C ARG A 52 12.21 18.72 8.33
N PRO A 53 12.28 17.41 8.62
CA PRO A 53 13.51 16.87 9.16
C PRO A 53 14.61 17.18 8.15
N GLU A 54 15.73 17.69 8.65
CA GLU A 54 16.96 17.87 7.87
C GLU A 54 17.20 16.62 6.99
N PRO A 55 17.62 16.79 5.73
CA PRO A 55 18.17 15.70 4.94
C PRO A 55 19.24 15.00 5.81
N GLY A 56 18.95 13.79 6.30
CA GLY A 56 19.81 13.10 7.26
C GLY A 56 19.16 12.62 8.55
N ALA A 57 17.86 12.85 8.80
CA ALA A 57 17.16 12.12 9.86
C ALA A 57 17.24 10.61 9.57
N GLY A 58 18.06 9.91 10.35
CA GLY A 58 18.42 8.51 10.12
C GLY A 58 17.21 7.58 10.08
N LEU A 59 17.35 6.48 9.35
CA LEU A 59 16.34 5.42 9.27
C LEU A 59 16.00 4.92 10.69
N THR A 60 14.73 4.98 11.09
CA THR A 60 14.34 4.45 12.41
C THR A 60 14.54 2.93 12.47
N VAL A 61 14.81 2.37 13.65
CA VAL A 61 14.93 0.91 13.83
C VAL A 61 13.67 0.19 13.33
N TRP A 62 12.50 0.78 13.58
CA TRP A 62 11.22 0.23 13.12
C TRP A 62 11.12 0.21 11.59
N GLN A 63 11.48 1.30 10.90
CA GLN A 63 11.51 1.34 9.43
C GLN A 63 12.51 0.32 8.87
N ALA A 64 13.70 0.20 9.46
CA ALA A 64 14.69 -0.81 9.04
C ALA A 64 14.11 -2.23 9.11
N HIS A 65 13.45 -2.53 10.22
CA HIS A 65 12.86 -3.84 10.48
C HIS A 65 11.70 -4.15 9.54
N GLN A 66 10.85 -3.16 9.27
CA GLN A 66 9.74 -3.32 8.34
C GLN A 66 10.28 -3.59 6.93
N GLN A 67 11.18 -2.75 6.43
CA GLN A 67 11.74 -2.90 5.08
C GLN A 67 12.50 -4.22 4.92
N LYS A 68 13.25 -4.66 5.95
CA LYS A 68 13.96 -5.96 5.92
C LYS A 68 13.05 -7.14 5.62
N LYS A 69 11.80 -7.13 6.08
CA LYS A 69 10.84 -8.22 5.81
C LYS A 69 10.35 -8.23 4.36
N ASP A 70 10.26 -7.05 3.76
CA ASP A 70 9.69 -6.88 2.43
C ASP A 70 10.77 -6.99 1.32
N LEU A 71 12.05 -6.78 1.67
CA LEU A 71 13.19 -6.86 0.75
C LEU A 71 13.26 -8.13 -0.11
N PRO A 72 12.96 -9.36 0.37
CA PRO A 72 12.98 -10.55 -0.46
C PRO A 72 12.10 -10.44 -1.73
N VAL A 73 11.01 -9.68 -1.67
CA VAL A 73 10.10 -9.47 -2.81
C VAL A 73 10.78 -8.73 -3.97
N TYR A 74 11.83 -7.96 -3.68
CA TYR A 74 12.61 -7.20 -4.65
C TYR A 74 13.90 -7.89 -5.08
N LEU A 75 14.19 -9.12 -4.66
CA LEU A 75 15.37 -9.83 -5.16
C LEU A 75 15.29 -9.97 -6.68
N ALA A 76 16.39 -9.61 -7.37
CA ALA A 76 16.50 -9.79 -8.82
C ALA A 76 16.30 -11.27 -9.20
N GLU A 77 16.87 -12.16 -8.39
CA GLU A 77 16.66 -13.60 -8.42
C GLU A 77 15.99 -14.06 -7.12
N PRO A 78 14.68 -14.35 -7.13
CA PRO A 78 13.98 -14.81 -5.93
C PRO A 78 14.52 -16.14 -5.43
N ASP A 79 14.73 -16.24 -4.12
CA ASP A 79 14.99 -17.55 -3.49
C ASP A 79 13.79 -18.50 -3.61
N ALA A 80 13.98 -19.79 -3.29
CA ALA A 80 12.93 -20.80 -3.44
C ALA A 80 11.65 -20.47 -2.63
N THR A 81 11.79 -19.80 -1.48
CA THR A 81 10.65 -19.42 -0.64
C THR A 81 9.86 -18.31 -1.29
N THR A 82 10.54 -17.26 -1.73
CA THR A 82 9.98 -16.08 -2.39
C THR A 82 9.36 -16.46 -3.73
N ALA A 83 10.03 -17.32 -4.51
CA ALA A 83 9.47 -17.88 -5.75
C ALA A 83 8.15 -18.63 -5.50
N ARG A 84 8.09 -19.48 -4.46
CA ARG A 84 6.86 -20.19 -4.08
C ARG A 84 5.75 -19.23 -3.64
N LEU A 85 6.07 -18.19 -2.88
CA LEU A 85 5.10 -17.18 -2.47
C LEU A 85 4.57 -16.38 -3.66
N TRP A 86 5.43 -16.05 -4.63
CA TRP A 86 5.00 -15.43 -5.89
C TRP A 86 4.09 -16.34 -6.70
N ALA A 87 4.44 -17.62 -6.87
CA ALA A 87 3.59 -18.58 -7.55
C ALA A 87 2.20 -18.64 -6.88
N ARG A 88 2.16 -18.71 -5.55
CA ARG A 88 0.91 -18.74 -4.79
C ARG A 88 0.08 -17.45 -4.95
N ALA A 89 0.72 -16.28 -4.97
CA ALA A 89 0.04 -15.01 -5.18
C ALA A 89 -0.61 -14.96 -6.59
N LEU A 90 0.10 -15.41 -7.62
CA LEU A 90 -0.41 -15.45 -8.99
C LEU A 90 -1.54 -16.48 -9.16
N GLU A 91 -1.49 -17.64 -8.47
CA GLU A 91 -2.60 -18.59 -8.41
C GLU A 91 -3.85 -17.97 -7.79
N CYS A 92 -3.70 -17.21 -6.70
CA CYS A 92 -4.81 -16.51 -6.06
C CYS A 92 -5.43 -15.46 -6.99
N LEU A 93 -4.61 -14.68 -7.70
CA LEU A 93 -5.09 -13.73 -8.70
C LEU A 93 -5.81 -14.43 -9.86
N GLU A 94 -5.32 -15.58 -10.30
CA GLU A 94 -5.99 -16.37 -11.33
C GLU A 94 -7.34 -16.92 -10.86
N ALA A 95 -7.42 -17.41 -9.62
CA ALA A 95 -8.68 -17.84 -9.04
C ALA A 95 -9.67 -16.66 -8.93
N PHE A 96 -9.19 -15.48 -8.52
CA PHE A 96 -10.01 -14.26 -8.45
C PHE A 96 -10.53 -13.85 -9.83
N ASP A 97 -9.67 -13.80 -10.86
CA ASP A 97 -10.06 -13.45 -12.23
C ASP A 97 -11.13 -14.41 -12.77
N ARG A 98 -10.95 -15.73 -12.57
CA ARG A 98 -11.95 -16.73 -12.98
C ARG A 98 -13.30 -16.50 -12.32
N LEU A 99 -13.33 -16.19 -11.02
CA LEU A 99 -14.57 -15.92 -10.30
C LEU A 99 -15.26 -14.65 -10.81
N CYS A 100 -14.51 -13.56 -10.99
CA CYS A 100 -15.02 -12.32 -11.56
C CYS A 100 -15.61 -12.53 -12.96
N ARG A 101 -14.91 -13.26 -13.84
CA ARG A 101 -15.42 -13.59 -15.18
C ARG A 101 -16.69 -14.43 -15.14
N ALA A 102 -16.72 -15.47 -14.31
CA ALA A 102 -17.89 -16.34 -14.18
C ALA A 102 -19.11 -15.57 -13.66
N ALA A 103 -18.90 -14.55 -12.82
CA ALA A 103 -19.93 -13.68 -12.31
C ALA A 103 -20.26 -12.48 -13.21
N GLY A 104 -19.57 -12.31 -14.35
CA GLY A 104 -19.75 -11.14 -15.22
C GLY A 104 -19.31 -9.82 -14.57
N VAL A 105 -18.47 -9.86 -13.53
CA VAL A 105 -18.01 -8.69 -12.78
C VAL A 105 -16.66 -8.22 -13.34
N PRO A 106 -16.57 -7.04 -13.96
CA PRO A 106 -15.30 -6.47 -14.37
C PRO A 106 -14.52 -5.99 -13.14
N TRP A 107 -13.20 -6.08 -13.19
CA TRP A 107 -12.33 -5.67 -12.09
C TRP A 107 -11.01 -5.09 -12.61
N ILE A 108 -10.31 -4.35 -11.74
CA ILE A 108 -9.00 -3.72 -12.02
C ILE A 108 -7.98 -4.26 -11.00
N LEU A 109 -6.77 -4.51 -11.47
CA LEU A 109 -5.62 -4.72 -10.59
C LEU A 109 -4.96 -3.37 -10.29
N HIS A 110 -5.19 -2.82 -9.09
CA HIS A 110 -4.51 -1.61 -8.63
C HIS A 110 -3.21 -1.99 -7.88
N LEU A 111 -2.07 -1.57 -8.41
CA LEU A 111 -0.76 -1.86 -7.85
C LEU A 111 -0.38 -0.75 -6.85
N ILE A 112 -0.12 -1.14 -5.60
CA ILE A 112 0.30 -0.20 -4.55
C ILE A 112 1.82 -0.33 -4.39
N PRO A 113 2.62 0.60 -4.94
CA PRO A 113 4.05 0.61 -4.65
C PRO A 113 4.32 0.92 -3.18
N ALA A 114 5.43 0.39 -2.67
CA ALA A 114 5.95 0.76 -1.35
C ALA A 114 6.81 2.04 -1.43
N ASP A 115 6.98 2.70 -0.29
CA ASP A 115 7.87 3.86 -0.11
C ASP A 115 9.29 3.61 -0.63
N ILE A 116 9.87 2.44 -0.38
CA ILE A 116 11.20 2.05 -0.86
C ILE A 116 11.30 1.94 -2.38
N GLN A 117 10.16 1.75 -3.07
CA GLN A 117 10.11 1.73 -4.53
C GLN A 117 10.01 3.15 -5.10
N VAL A 118 9.47 4.09 -4.33
CA VAL A 118 9.20 5.48 -4.74
C VAL A 118 10.36 6.42 -4.39
N GLU A 119 11.01 6.22 -3.24
CA GLU A 119 12.04 7.12 -2.71
C GLU A 119 13.45 6.47 -2.80
N PRO A 120 14.28 6.84 -3.80
CA PRO A 120 15.64 6.29 -3.93
C PRO A 120 16.49 6.50 -2.68
N GLY A 121 16.41 7.68 -2.05
CA GLY A 121 17.16 7.98 -0.83
C GLY A 121 16.72 7.15 0.39
N LEU A 122 15.46 6.67 0.45
CA LEU A 122 15.06 5.70 1.45
C LEU A 122 15.68 4.33 1.17
N ARG A 123 15.58 3.88 -0.08
CA ARG A 123 16.17 2.61 -0.53
C ARG A 123 17.66 2.53 -0.22
N ASP A 124 18.42 3.55 -0.58
CA ASP A 124 19.88 3.54 -0.41
C ASP A 124 20.25 3.44 1.07
N ARG A 125 19.55 4.20 1.94
CA ARG A 125 19.74 4.12 3.41
C ARG A 125 19.35 2.78 4.01
N VAL A 126 18.31 2.11 3.47
CA VAL A 126 17.91 0.76 3.93
C VAL A 126 18.99 -0.25 3.57
N LEU A 127 19.46 -0.24 2.32
CA LEU A 127 20.47 -1.18 1.84
C LEU A 127 21.81 -0.97 2.56
N GLU A 128 22.24 0.28 2.71
CA GLU A 128 23.46 0.64 3.45
C GLU A 128 23.40 0.14 4.90
N ARG A 129 22.30 0.44 5.62
CA ARG A 129 22.12 0.04 7.02
C ARG A 129 22.12 -1.48 7.21
N LEU A 130 21.65 -2.23 6.22
CA LEU A 130 21.58 -3.68 6.26
C LEU A 130 22.81 -4.36 5.65
N HIS A 131 23.80 -3.58 5.17
CA HIS A 131 25.00 -4.05 4.49
C HIS A 131 24.68 -4.96 3.29
N LEU A 132 23.70 -4.54 2.49
CA LEU A 132 23.22 -5.28 1.32
C LEU A 132 23.73 -4.64 0.02
N ASP A 133 24.10 -5.47 -0.95
CA ASP A 133 24.49 -5.02 -2.29
C ASP A 133 23.25 -4.57 -3.09
N PRO A 134 23.19 -3.30 -3.55
CA PRO A 134 22.11 -2.84 -4.42
C PRO A 134 21.96 -3.67 -5.70
N GLY A 135 23.04 -4.26 -6.23
CA GLY A 135 23.01 -5.10 -7.43
C GLY A 135 22.16 -6.36 -7.30
N GLY A 136 21.89 -6.83 -6.07
CA GLY A 136 21.02 -7.98 -5.81
C GLY A 136 19.51 -7.69 -5.89
N TYR A 137 19.12 -6.43 -6.11
CA TYR A 137 17.73 -6.00 -6.01
C TYR A 137 17.20 -5.34 -7.28
N ASP A 138 15.95 -5.68 -7.60
CA ASP A 138 15.13 -5.04 -8.62
C ASP A 138 13.80 -4.57 -7.99
N PHE A 139 13.81 -3.31 -7.58
CA PHE A 139 12.64 -2.67 -6.97
C PHE A 139 11.49 -2.40 -7.95
N ALA A 140 11.63 -2.73 -9.24
CA ALA A 140 10.52 -2.70 -10.20
C ALA A 140 10.00 -4.11 -10.55
N ALA A 141 10.69 -5.17 -10.12
CA ALA A 141 10.30 -6.56 -10.41
C ALA A 141 8.86 -6.90 -9.98
N PRO A 142 8.34 -6.46 -8.81
CA PRO A 142 6.96 -6.76 -8.43
C PRO A 142 5.93 -6.18 -9.40
N GLN A 143 6.09 -4.92 -9.80
CA GLN A 143 5.19 -4.26 -10.76
C GLN A 143 5.27 -4.94 -12.12
N ARG A 144 6.48 -5.23 -12.62
CA ARG A 144 6.63 -5.92 -13.92
C ARG A 144 6.00 -7.30 -13.90
N ARG A 145 6.17 -8.07 -12.82
CA ARG A 145 5.58 -9.42 -12.68
C ARG A 145 4.05 -9.38 -12.67
N LEU A 146 3.46 -8.48 -11.88
CA LEU A 146 2.01 -8.34 -11.78
C LEU A 146 1.40 -7.79 -13.07
N ARG A 147 2.07 -6.83 -13.72
CA ARG A 147 1.64 -6.30 -15.02
C ARG A 147 1.69 -7.35 -16.12
N ALA A 148 2.78 -8.11 -16.21
CA ALA A 148 2.88 -9.21 -17.18
C ALA A 148 1.78 -10.26 -16.98
N TRP A 149 1.46 -10.60 -15.73
CA TRP A 149 0.36 -11.52 -15.41
C TRP A 149 -1.00 -10.97 -15.87
N ALA A 150 -1.25 -9.67 -15.65
CA ALA A 150 -2.50 -9.01 -15.99
C ALA A 150 -2.66 -8.80 -17.51
N ASP A 151 -1.59 -8.37 -18.19
CA ASP A 151 -1.54 -8.18 -19.65
C ASP A 151 -1.86 -9.50 -20.37
N ALA A 152 -1.29 -10.61 -19.92
CA ALA A 152 -1.55 -11.94 -20.48
C ALA A 152 -3.02 -12.40 -20.36
N ARG A 153 -3.81 -11.74 -19.49
CA ARG A 153 -5.22 -12.07 -19.23
C ARG A 153 -6.17 -10.94 -19.66
N GLY A 154 -5.66 -9.80 -20.13
CA GLY A 154 -6.48 -8.63 -20.44
C GLY A 154 -7.18 -8.05 -19.21
N VAL A 155 -6.55 -8.16 -18.03
CA VAL A 155 -7.01 -7.51 -16.80
C VAL A 155 -6.47 -6.07 -16.79
N PRO A 156 -7.31 -5.03 -16.69
CA PRO A 156 -6.85 -3.65 -16.58
C PRO A 156 -5.99 -3.43 -15.33
N VAL A 157 -4.92 -2.63 -15.46
CA VAL A 157 -3.97 -2.35 -14.39
C VAL A 157 -3.89 -0.85 -14.15
N ALA A 158 -4.04 -0.43 -12.90
CA ALA A 158 -3.72 0.92 -12.44
C ALA A 158 -2.41 0.87 -11.64
N ASP A 159 -1.34 1.45 -12.18
CA ASP A 159 0.00 1.45 -11.56
C ASP A 159 0.51 2.90 -11.40
N PRO A 160 0.46 3.46 -10.18
CA PRO A 160 0.89 4.82 -9.91
C PRO A 160 2.39 4.96 -9.69
N LEU A 161 3.20 3.88 -9.78
CA LEU A 161 4.63 3.93 -9.43
C LEU A 161 5.40 4.99 -10.23
N ALA A 162 5.15 5.11 -11.54
CA ALA A 162 5.82 6.10 -12.37
C ALA A 162 5.46 7.54 -11.97
N ALA A 163 4.17 7.81 -11.72
CA ALA A 163 3.69 9.12 -11.28
C ALA A 163 4.23 9.50 -9.89
N LEU A 164 4.25 8.54 -8.96
CA LEU A 164 4.80 8.74 -7.63
C LEU A 164 6.31 9.01 -7.67
N ARG A 165 7.09 8.29 -8.48
CA ARG A 165 8.51 8.57 -8.67
C ARG A 165 8.76 9.96 -9.26
N ALA A 166 8.02 10.32 -10.32
CA ALA A 166 8.15 11.64 -10.93
C ALA A 166 7.83 12.77 -9.94
N ALA A 167 6.85 12.57 -9.05
CA ALA A 167 6.51 13.54 -8.00
C ALA A 167 7.56 13.58 -6.87
N ALA A 168 8.20 12.45 -6.55
CA ALA A 168 9.27 12.39 -5.55
C ALA A 168 10.58 13.04 -6.06
N ASP A 169 10.88 12.86 -7.35
CA ASP A 169 12.10 13.36 -8.00
C ASP A 169 11.98 14.83 -8.47
N SER A 170 10.84 15.48 -8.28
CA SER A 170 10.66 16.86 -8.74
C SER A 170 11.57 17.83 -7.98
N ALA A 171 12.08 18.85 -8.67
CA ALA A 171 12.93 19.88 -8.06
C ALA A 171 12.22 20.64 -6.93
N GLU A 172 10.88 20.73 -7.02
CA GLU A 172 10.00 21.38 -6.06
C GLU A 172 8.89 20.39 -5.64
N PRO A 173 9.17 19.45 -4.70
CA PRO A 173 8.18 18.48 -4.27
C PRO A 173 7.00 19.16 -3.59
N ALA A 174 5.79 18.91 -4.08
CA ALA A 174 4.54 19.45 -3.51
C ALA A 174 4.26 18.95 -2.07
N GLY A 175 4.96 17.91 -1.62
CA GLY A 175 4.87 17.35 -0.28
C GLY A 175 5.38 15.90 -0.22
N PRO A 176 5.43 15.30 0.98
CA PRO A 176 5.73 13.89 1.13
C PRO A 176 4.63 13.02 0.52
N LEU A 177 5.00 11.88 -0.08
CA LEU A 177 4.06 10.92 -0.67
C LEU A 177 3.59 9.86 0.31
N TYR A 178 4.37 9.61 1.37
CA TYR A 178 4.07 8.68 2.45
C TYR A 178 4.06 9.38 3.81
N GLU A 179 3.22 8.87 4.71
CA GLU A 179 3.12 9.37 6.08
C GLU A 179 4.39 9.06 6.88
N ARG A 180 4.74 9.93 7.82
CA ARG A 180 6.01 9.78 8.55
C ARG A 180 5.96 8.58 9.50
N ARG A 181 6.84 7.61 9.29
CA ARG A 181 6.91 6.33 10.06
C ARG A 181 5.66 5.47 9.87
N ASP A 182 5.06 5.59 8.71
CA ASP A 182 3.86 4.86 8.34
C ASP A 182 4.00 4.45 6.86
N ILE A 183 3.45 3.29 6.50
CA ILE A 183 3.54 2.73 5.15
C ILE A 183 2.45 3.26 4.21
N HIS A 184 1.48 4.02 4.74
CA HIS A 184 0.38 4.57 3.98
C HIS A 184 0.77 5.89 3.28
N TRP A 185 0.12 6.15 2.16
CA TRP A 185 0.25 7.41 1.45
C TRP A 185 -0.31 8.59 2.24
N THR A 186 0.29 9.77 2.03
CA THR A 186 -0.32 11.04 2.40
C THR A 186 -1.51 11.38 1.51
N ALA A 187 -2.18 12.50 1.75
CA ALA A 187 -3.21 13.01 0.84
C ALA A 187 -2.69 13.28 -0.59
N LEU A 188 -1.42 13.65 -0.75
CA LEU A 188 -0.79 13.82 -2.06
C LEU A 188 -0.56 12.47 -2.74
N GLY A 189 0.00 11.48 -2.03
CA GLY A 189 0.20 10.14 -2.58
C GLY A 189 -1.13 9.47 -2.98
N ASN A 190 -2.16 9.58 -2.13
CA ASN A 190 -3.50 9.09 -2.44
C ASN A 190 -4.10 9.77 -3.67
N ARG A 191 -3.88 11.08 -3.86
CA ARG A 191 -4.38 11.79 -5.04
C ARG A 191 -3.74 11.25 -6.32
N LEU A 192 -2.42 11.12 -6.36
CA LEU A 192 -1.71 10.60 -7.55
C LEU A 192 -2.12 9.15 -7.86
N ALA A 193 -2.31 8.32 -6.82
CA ALA A 193 -2.83 6.96 -7.01
C ALA A 193 -4.27 6.94 -7.51
N GLY A 194 -5.12 7.84 -7.01
CA GLY A 194 -6.50 8.01 -7.44
C GLY A 194 -6.61 8.48 -8.89
N GLU A 195 -5.72 9.38 -9.33
CA GLU A 195 -5.63 9.82 -10.73
C GLU A 195 -5.28 8.64 -11.65
N ALA A 196 -4.26 7.85 -11.31
CA ALA A 196 -3.90 6.65 -12.07
C ALA A 196 -5.05 5.63 -12.14
N LEU A 197 -5.82 5.48 -11.07
CA LEU A 197 -7.00 4.61 -11.04
C LEU A 197 -8.15 5.18 -11.90
N ALA A 198 -8.39 6.48 -11.81
CA ALA A 198 -9.44 7.18 -12.56
C ALA A 198 -9.19 7.09 -14.07
N ASP A 199 -7.94 7.20 -14.53
CA ASP A 199 -7.58 7.07 -15.94
C ASP A 199 -7.95 5.68 -16.49
N VAL A 200 -7.67 4.63 -15.73
CA VAL A 200 -8.02 3.25 -16.12
C VAL A 200 -9.54 3.04 -16.14
N LEU A 201 -10.25 3.56 -15.12
CA LEU A 201 -11.70 3.54 -15.07
C LEU A 201 -12.34 4.28 -16.25
N ALA A 202 -11.78 5.43 -16.64
CA ALA A 202 -12.29 6.22 -17.76
C ALA A 202 -12.09 5.51 -19.11
N ALA A 203 -10.94 4.85 -19.29
CA ALA A 203 -10.59 4.17 -20.52
C ALA A 203 -11.38 2.87 -20.78
N ASP A 204 -11.77 2.14 -19.73
CA ASP A 204 -12.48 0.86 -19.88
C ASP A 204 -14.00 1.02 -19.77
N ALA A 205 -14.70 0.83 -20.89
CA ALA A 205 -16.16 0.92 -20.93
C ALA A 205 -16.86 -0.09 -20.00
N ARG A 206 -16.29 -1.30 -19.83
CA ARG A 206 -16.90 -2.37 -19.00
C ARG A 206 -16.97 -1.94 -17.54
N LEU A 207 -15.95 -1.23 -17.07
CA LEU A 207 -15.84 -0.76 -15.70
C LEU A 207 -16.78 0.43 -15.41
N ARG A 208 -17.11 1.24 -16.41
CA ARG A 208 -18.01 2.40 -16.25
C ARG A 208 -19.48 2.01 -16.17
N THR A 209 -19.88 0.95 -16.87
CA THR A 209 -21.29 0.62 -17.07
C THR A 209 -21.79 -0.52 -16.20
N TYR A 210 -20.92 -1.13 -15.38
CA TYR A 210 -21.32 -2.23 -14.50
C TYR A 210 -22.39 -1.76 -13.50
N ARG A 211 -23.56 -2.39 -13.57
CA ARG A 211 -24.63 -2.29 -12.57
C ARG A 211 -24.83 -3.69 -12.04
N ALA A 212 -24.76 -3.86 -10.72
CA ALA A 212 -25.18 -5.10 -10.10
C ALA A 212 -26.69 -5.24 -10.30
N GLU A 213 -27.10 -6.29 -11.00
CA GLU A 213 -28.51 -6.70 -11.11
C GLU A 213 -29.02 -7.31 -9.79
#